data_AF-A0A1G2WB54-F1
#
_entry.id   AF-A0A1G2WB54-F1
#
_cell.length_a   1.000
_cell.length_b   1.000
_cell.length_c   1.000
_cell.angle_alpha   90.00
_cell.angle_beta   90.00
_cell.angle_gamma   90.00
#
_symmetry.space_group_name_H-M   'P 1'
#
loop_
_entity.id
_entity.type
_entity.pdbx_description
1 polymer ?
#
loop_
_entity_poly.entity_id
_entity_poly.type
_entity_poly.pdbx_seq_one_letter_code
_entity_poly.pdbx_strand_id
1 'polypeptide(L)'
;MTLYAIAKAVGGDVYARGRRANIPAPGHSLADRSVSLLVADGRLVIHCFGAASWQEVRADLLARGLIDASGVLVGDGRSAGRVAASPTPGRLERRAFAEALWLGSGELHAAAPAGRYCMARGAPEALGRPWALRSHAAAPVSVYGGGRFTRPALVCAVRSADDLLTAVELTYLTTAGARCAVVRTPRKAIGVLPPGSAVRLAPAAATLLVAEGVFTTLSAMARFDLPGWALLSTRNLRRWTPPPGVRRVLIAADRGADGEASAATLRRGLLRLGVEAEIRCPPPAFGDWNDWWIAGRDAERAGRRSKGPVGCARGQDDPRSGAGA
;
A
#
# COMPACT_ATOMS: atom_id res chain seq x y z
N MET A 1 15.55 -25.48 17.43
CA MET A 1 14.19 -25.31 16.84
C MET A 1 14.25 -24.72 15.44
N THR A 2 13.18 -24.85 14.63
CA THR A 2 12.99 -24.09 13.37
C THR A 2 11.94 -22.97 13.57
N LEU A 3 11.81 -22.03 12.63
CA LEU A 3 10.73 -21.02 12.71
C LEU A 3 9.32 -21.63 12.70
N TYR A 4 9.17 -22.89 12.25
CA TYR A 4 7.91 -23.64 12.39
C TYR A 4 7.56 -23.91 13.85
N ALA A 5 8.55 -24.16 14.71
CA ALA A 5 8.29 -24.36 16.14
C ALA A 5 7.81 -23.07 16.80
N ILE A 6 8.44 -21.92 16.48
CA ILE A 6 7.98 -20.61 16.95
C ILE A 6 6.56 -20.33 16.44
N ALA A 7 6.35 -20.42 15.13
CA ALA A 7 5.04 -20.14 14.53
C ALA A 7 3.94 -21.04 15.09
N LYS A 8 4.24 -22.30 15.41
CA LYS A 8 3.31 -23.21 16.09
C LYS A 8 3.03 -22.79 17.54
N ALA A 9 4.06 -22.33 18.27
CA ALA A 9 3.95 -21.96 19.67
C ALA A 9 3.20 -20.63 19.89
N VAL A 10 3.36 -19.65 18.99
CA VAL A 10 2.77 -18.31 19.15
C VAL A 10 1.63 -18.01 18.16
N GLY A 11 1.34 -18.94 17.25
CA GLY A 11 0.32 -18.79 16.22
C GLY A 11 0.74 -17.87 15.08
N GLY A 12 1.47 -18.38 14.09
CA GLY A 12 1.96 -17.60 12.95
C GLY A 12 2.15 -18.41 11.68
N ASP A 13 2.60 -17.75 10.61
CA ASP A 13 2.78 -18.36 9.30
C ASP A 13 4.25 -18.39 8.90
N VAL A 14 4.75 -19.57 8.57
CA VAL A 14 6.11 -19.75 8.05
C VAL A 14 6.12 -19.72 6.54
N TYR A 15 7.12 -19.08 5.96
CA TYR A 15 7.30 -18.97 4.52
C TYR A 15 8.79 -18.98 4.14
N ALA A 16 9.08 -18.85 2.85
CA ALA A 16 10.44 -18.89 2.30
C ALA A 16 11.23 -20.17 2.66
N ARG A 17 10.55 -21.32 2.63
CA ARG A 17 11.09 -22.65 3.00
C ARG A 17 11.62 -22.70 4.44
N GLY A 18 10.87 -22.16 5.40
CA GLY A 18 11.27 -22.20 6.81
C GLY A 18 12.20 -21.08 7.28
N ARG A 19 12.62 -20.19 6.37
CA ARG A 19 13.61 -19.13 6.69
C ARG A 19 12.98 -17.86 7.26
N ARG A 20 11.66 -17.67 7.07
CA ARG A 20 10.94 -16.53 7.61
C ARG A 20 9.61 -16.93 8.22
N ALA A 21 9.17 -16.19 9.21
CA ALA A 21 7.85 -16.33 9.81
C ALA A 21 7.22 -14.95 9.99
N ASN A 22 5.88 -14.89 9.92
CA ASN A 22 5.12 -13.76 10.44
C ASN A 22 4.33 -14.26 11.65
N ILE A 23 4.46 -13.56 12.78
CA ILE A 23 3.81 -13.90 14.04
C ILE A 23 3.03 -12.69 14.56
N PRO A 24 2.07 -12.89 15.48
CA PRO A 24 1.42 -11.81 16.21
C PRO A 24 2.43 -11.13 17.15
N ALA A 25 2.18 -9.86 17.44
CA ALA A 25 2.87 -9.20 18.55
C ALA A 25 2.37 -9.78 19.89
N PRO A 26 3.19 -9.75 20.97
CA PRO A 26 2.76 -10.16 22.30
C PRO A 26 1.47 -9.44 22.72
N GLY A 27 0.50 -10.20 23.23
CA GLY A 27 -0.80 -9.66 23.66
C GLY A 27 -1.79 -9.34 22.53
N HIS A 28 -1.42 -9.55 21.27
CA HIS A 28 -2.33 -9.40 20.13
C HIS A 28 -3.08 -10.70 19.80
N SER A 29 -4.12 -10.61 18.97
CA SER A 29 -4.90 -11.77 18.53
C SER A 29 -4.08 -12.71 17.65
N LEU A 30 -4.45 -13.99 17.59
CA LEU A 30 -3.78 -15.01 16.76
C LEU A 30 -3.84 -14.74 15.24
N ALA A 31 -4.70 -13.82 14.79
CA ALA A 31 -4.77 -13.38 13.40
C ALA A 31 -3.73 -12.30 13.06
N ASP A 32 -3.09 -11.69 14.06
CA ASP A 32 -2.10 -10.63 13.85
C ASP A 32 -0.82 -11.19 13.19
N ARG A 33 -0.26 -10.41 12.25
CA ARG A 33 0.97 -10.71 11.50
C ARG A 33 1.93 -9.52 11.49
N SER A 34 1.84 -8.67 12.50
CA SER A 34 2.59 -7.42 12.66
C SER A 34 4.07 -7.61 12.98
N VAL A 35 4.55 -8.84 13.18
CA VAL A 35 5.97 -9.14 13.46
C VAL A 35 6.50 -10.11 12.42
N SER A 36 7.61 -9.78 11.77
CA SER A 36 8.37 -10.69 10.91
C SER A 36 9.64 -11.17 11.60
N LEU A 37 9.84 -12.48 11.54
CA LEU A 37 11.03 -13.19 11.99
C LEU A 37 11.84 -13.68 10.78
N LEU A 38 13.17 -13.58 10.89
CA LEU A 38 14.13 -14.12 9.93
C LEU A 38 15.27 -14.76 10.72
N VAL A 39 15.72 -15.95 10.32
CA VAL A 39 16.99 -16.48 10.83
C VAL A 39 18.11 -16.02 9.89
N ALA A 40 19.06 -15.26 10.42
CA ALA A 40 20.28 -14.82 9.72
C ALA A 40 21.49 -15.13 10.61
N ASP A 41 22.50 -15.79 10.06
CA ASP A 41 23.73 -16.19 10.76
C ASP A 41 23.49 -16.94 12.08
N GLY A 42 22.44 -17.79 12.10
CA GLY A 42 22.05 -18.58 13.26
C GLY A 42 21.28 -17.80 14.34
N ARG A 43 21.06 -16.49 14.16
CA ARG A 43 20.33 -15.63 15.09
C ARG A 43 18.99 -15.19 14.52
N LEU A 44 18.06 -14.92 15.42
CA LEU A 44 16.74 -14.41 15.11
C LEU A 44 16.79 -12.89 14.91
N VAL A 45 16.45 -12.45 13.71
CA VAL A 45 16.19 -11.05 13.37
C VAL A 45 14.69 -10.81 13.48
N ILE A 46 14.32 -9.81 14.29
CA ILE A 46 12.92 -9.45 14.57
C ILE A 46 12.64 -8.09 13.94
N HIS A 47 11.59 -8.01 13.12
CA HIS A 47 11.13 -6.76 12.54
C HIS A 47 9.65 -6.55 12.84
N CYS A 48 9.32 -5.46 13.52
CA CYS A 48 7.94 -5.11 13.86
C CYS A 48 7.38 -4.06 12.90
N PHE A 49 6.13 -4.27 12.48
CA PHE A 49 5.35 -3.37 11.63
C PHE A 49 4.25 -2.63 12.41
N GLY A 50 3.85 -3.17 13.58
CA GLY A 50 2.86 -2.58 14.48
C GLY A 50 3.46 -1.72 15.60
N ALA A 51 2.69 -1.50 16.67
CA ALA A 51 3.08 -0.69 17.82
C ALA A 51 4.15 -1.36 18.71
N ALA A 52 4.18 -2.70 18.72
CA ALA A 52 5.15 -3.46 19.50
C ALA A 52 6.59 -3.24 19.00
N SER A 53 7.51 -3.06 19.94
CA SER A 53 8.93 -2.98 19.72
C SER A 53 9.56 -4.37 19.53
N TRP A 54 10.71 -4.42 18.87
CA TRP A 54 11.45 -5.68 18.71
C TRP A 54 11.97 -6.21 20.06
N GLN A 55 12.18 -5.33 21.05
CA GLN A 55 12.59 -5.71 22.40
C GLN A 55 11.47 -6.45 23.14
N GLU A 56 10.23 -5.97 23.05
CA GLU A 56 9.07 -6.63 23.66
C GLU A 56 8.84 -8.02 23.06
N VAL A 57 8.92 -8.14 21.73
CA VAL A 57 8.85 -9.45 21.04
C VAL A 57 9.99 -10.35 21.49
N ARG A 58 11.23 -9.84 21.55
CA ARG A 58 12.38 -10.63 22.00
C ARG A 58 12.22 -11.11 23.44
N ALA A 59 11.70 -10.26 24.33
CA ALA A 59 11.46 -10.61 25.73
C ALA A 59 10.40 -11.72 25.86
N ASP A 60 9.31 -11.64 25.10
CA ASP A 60 8.28 -12.70 25.07
C ASP A 60 8.83 -14.03 24.55
N LEU A 61 9.59 -14.01 23.44
CA LEU A 61 10.21 -15.22 22.88
C LEU A 61 11.25 -15.84 23.84
N LEU A 62 12.01 -15.01 24.56
CA LEU A 62 12.96 -15.46 25.58
C LEU A 62 12.23 -16.07 26.79
N ALA A 63 11.18 -15.41 27.29
CA ALA A 63 10.37 -15.89 28.41
C ALA A 63 9.68 -17.23 28.11
N ARG A 64 9.35 -17.49 26.84
CA ARG A 64 8.81 -18.78 26.36
C ARG A 64 9.86 -19.84 26.09
N GLY A 65 11.15 -19.54 26.26
CA GLY A 65 12.25 -20.47 25.97
C GLY A 65 12.41 -20.83 24.50
N LEU A 66 11.89 -20.00 23.58
CA LEU A 66 11.97 -20.23 22.14
C LEU A 66 13.31 -19.76 21.55
N ILE A 67 13.95 -18.80 22.22
CA ILE A 67 15.29 -18.31 21.93
C ILE A 67 16.10 -18.22 23.22
N ASP A 68 17.43 -18.24 23.09
CA ASP A 68 18.35 -17.98 24.20
C ASP A 68 18.68 -16.48 24.33
N ALA A 69 19.49 -16.15 25.34
CA ALA A 69 19.94 -14.77 25.58
C ALA A 69 20.77 -14.18 24.41
N SER A 70 21.32 -15.01 23.53
CA SER A 70 22.05 -14.58 22.33
C SER A 70 21.14 -14.41 21.09
N GLY A 71 19.86 -14.76 21.21
CA GLY A 71 18.87 -14.71 20.14
C GLY A 71 18.92 -15.92 19.20
N VAL A 72 19.54 -17.02 19.62
CA VAL A 72 19.57 -18.28 18.88
C VAL A 72 18.37 -19.13 19.24
N LEU A 73 17.78 -19.82 18.26
CA LEU A 73 16.64 -20.71 18.47
C LEU A 73 17.03 -21.90 19.35
N VAL A 74 16.39 -22.07 20.50
CA VAL A 74 16.66 -23.20 21.42
C VAL A 74 16.10 -24.49 20.82
N GLY A 75 16.86 -25.59 20.79
CA GLY A 75 16.33 -26.93 20.52
C GLY A 75 17.32 -27.94 19.95
N ASP A 76 16.90 -29.20 19.99
CA ASP A 76 17.73 -30.38 20.09
C ASP A 76 18.39 -30.77 18.75
N GLY A 77 19.71 -30.56 18.65
CA GLY A 77 20.68 -31.43 17.96
C GLY A 77 20.56 -31.72 16.45
N ARG A 78 19.52 -31.30 15.72
CA ARG A 78 19.45 -31.50 14.27
C ARG A 78 19.83 -30.23 13.53
N SER A 79 21.12 -30.11 13.26
CA SER A 79 21.73 -29.16 12.33
C SER A 79 21.03 -29.25 10.97
N ALA A 80 20.01 -28.42 10.74
CA ALA A 80 19.60 -28.07 9.39
C ALA A 80 20.84 -27.47 8.73
N GLY A 81 21.38 -28.16 7.72
CA GLY A 81 22.61 -27.78 7.06
C GLY A 81 22.66 -26.28 6.79
N ARG A 82 23.81 -25.66 7.08
CA ARG A 82 24.14 -24.29 6.68
C ARG A 82 24.04 -24.19 5.15
N VAL A 83 22.83 -24.02 4.63
CA VAL A 83 22.62 -23.48 3.30
C VAL A 83 22.86 -21.99 3.47
N ALA A 84 24.01 -21.50 3.00
CA ALA A 84 24.37 -20.08 3.05
C ALA A 84 23.14 -19.24 2.66
N ALA A 85 22.69 -18.38 3.58
CA ALA A 85 21.65 -17.43 3.26
C ALA A 85 22.17 -16.59 2.09
N SER A 86 21.43 -16.54 0.98
CA SER A 86 21.72 -15.54 -0.05
C SER A 86 21.79 -14.18 0.65
N PRO A 87 22.90 -13.43 0.51
CA PRO A 87 23.09 -12.19 1.26
C PRO A 87 21.87 -11.30 1.04
N THR A 88 21.32 -10.76 2.15
CA THR A 88 20.21 -9.81 2.05
C THR A 88 20.74 -8.58 1.33
N PRO A 89 20.10 -8.12 0.24
CA PRO A 89 20.67 -7.03 -0.55
C PRO A 89 20.90 -5.78 0.29
N GLY A 90 22.07 -5.17 0.10
CA GLY A 90 22.45 -3.94 0.79
C GLY A 90 21.52 -2.77 0.42
N ARG A 91 21.59 -1.65 1.15
CA ARG A 91 20.74 -0.48 0.85
C ARG A 91 20.92 0.04 -0.58
N LEU A 92 22.16 0.08 -1.06
CA LEU A 92 22.50 0.53 -2.41
C LEU A 92 21.90 -0.40 -3.47
N GLU A 93 22.06 -1.71 -3.32
CA GLU A 93 21.48 -2.71 -4.24
C GLU A 93 19.95 -2.63 -4.25
N ARG A 94 19.31 -2.51 -3.08
CA ARG A 94 17.86 -2.36 -3.00
C ARG A 94 17.38 -1.12 -3.76
N ARG A 95 18.07 0.01 -3.60
CA ARG A 95 17.76 1.24 -4.35
C ARG A 95 17.93 1.01 -5.85
N ALA A 96 19.02 0.38 -6.28
CA ALA A 96 19.24 0.03 -7.68
C ALA A 96 18.13 -0.88 -8.25
N PHE A 97 17.63 -1.86 -7.49
CA PHE A 97 16.47 -2.66 -7.88
C PHE A 97 15.20 -1.83 -8.07
N ALA A 98 14.95 -0.85 -7.20
CA ALA A 98 13.80 0.04 -7.32
C ALA A 98 13.91 0.95 -8.55
N GLU A 99 15.10 1.51 -8.79
CA GLU A 99 15.40 2.32 -9.98
C GLU A 99 15.23 1.51 -11.27
N ALA A 100 15.75 0.27 -11.30
CA ALA A 100 15.59 -0.63 -12.44
C ALA A 100 14.12 -0.97 -12.71
N LEU A 101 13.32 -1.26 -11.67
CA LEU A 101 11.88 -1.48 -11.83
C LEU A 101 11.17 -0.25 -12.35
N TRP A 102 11.52 0.94 -11.87
CA TRP A 102 10.92 2.19 -12.33
C TRP A 102 11.24 2.48 -13.80
N LEU A 103 12.52 2.34 -14.19
CA LEU A 103 12.99 2.54 -15.56
C LEU A 103 12.41 1.50 -16.53
N GLY A 104 12.27 0.24 -16.09
CA GLY A 104 11.63 -0.83 -16.86
C GLY A 104 10.10 -0.74 -16.92
N SER A 105 9.50 0.24 -16.25
CA SER A 105 8.06 0.50 -16.32
C SER A 105 7.73 1.53 -17.38
N GLY A 106 6.66 1.27 -18.14
CA GLY A 106 6.14 2.17 -19.16
C GLY A 106 5.05 3.09 -18.63
N GLU A 107 4.52 3.91 -19.54
CA GLU A 107 3.42 4.82 -19.25
C GLU A 107 2.17 4.09 -18.74
N LEU A 108 1.40 4.80 -17.92
CA LEU A 108 0.14 4.28 -17.40
C LEU A 108 -0.97 4.47 -18.44
N HIS A 109 -1.21 3.46 -19.26
CA HIS A 109 -2.29 3.47 -20.25
C HIS A 109 -3.59 2.86 -19.69
N ALA A 110 -4.76 3.43 -20.06
CA ALA A 110 -6.07 2.98 -19.58
C ALA A 110 -6.34 1.49 -19.89
N ALA A 111 -5.87 1.02 -21.05
CA ALA A 111 -6.00 -0.37 -21.48
C ALA A 111 -5.03 -1.35 -20.78
N ALA A 112 -4.13 -0.87 -19.91
CA ALA A 112 -3.21 -1.73 -19.18
C ALA A 112 -3.93 -2.41 -18.04
N PRO A 113 -3.42 -3.55 -17.52
CA PRO A 113 -3.82 -4.03 -16.22
C PRO A 113 -3.78 -2.95 -15.13
N ALA A 114 -2.70 -2.15 -15.09
CA ALA A 114 -2.54 -1.05 -14.14
C ALA A 114 -3.57 0.08 -14.35
N GLY A 115 -3.82 0.48 -15.61
CA GLY A 115 -4.85 1.48 -15.92
C GLY A 115 -6.26 1.01 -15.56
N ARG A 116 -6.61 -0.24 -15.88
CA ARG A 116 -7.87 -0.86 -15.46
C ARG A 116 -8.02 -0.87 -13.94
N TYR A 117 -6.95 -1.20 -13.23
CA TYR A 117 -6.93 -1.16 -11.77
C TYR A 117 -7.19 0.26 -11.23
N CYS A 118 -6.51 1.28 -11.79
CA CYS A 118 -6.73 2.68 -11.41
C CYS A 118 -8.15 3.17 -11.70
N MET A 119 -8.71 2.81 -12.86
CA MET A 119 -10.10 3.15 -13.22
C MET A 119 -11.11 2.51 -12.28
N ALA A 120 -10.91 1.23 -11.93
CA ALA A 120 -11.74 0.51 -10.97
C ALA A 120 -11.69 1.13 -9.56
N ARG A 121 -10.55 1.73 -9.19
CA ARG A 121 -10.39 2.50 -7.94
C ARG A 121 -10.80 3.98 -8.08
N GLY A 122 -11.46 4.35 -9.17
CA GLY A 122 -12.03 5.69 -9.35
C GLY A 122 -11.02 6.79 -9.60
N ALA A 123 -9.81 6.48 -10.09
CA ALA A 123 -8.76 7.46 -10.36
C ALA A 123 -8.47 7.65 -11.87
N PRO A 124 -9.45 8.04 -12.72
CA PRO A 124 -9.22 8.25 -14.15
C PRO A 124 -8.32 9.48 -14.42
N GLU A 125 -8.38 10.53 -13.60
CA GLU A 125 -7.53 11.73 -13.76
C GLU A 125 -6.05 11.46 -13.49
N ALA A 126 -5.73 10.44 -12.70
CA ALA A 126 -4.36 9.99 -12.47
C ALA A 126 -3.69 9.45 -13.75
N LEU A 127 -4.48 9.11 -14.78
CA LEU A 127 -3.98 8.72 -16.10
C LEU A 127 -3.44 9.93 -16.90
N GLY A 128 -3.90 11.14 -16.60
CA GLY A 128 -3.50 12.37 -17.30
C GLY A 128 -2.24 13.04 -16.75
N ARG A 129 -1.67 12.56 -15.63
CA ARG A 129 -0.46 13.11 -15.00
C ARG A 129 0.48 11.99 -14.50
N PRO A 130 1.15 11.26 -15.40
CA PRO A 130 1.77 9.95 -15.13
C PRO A 130 3.12 9.99 -14.40
N TRP A 131 3.56 11.10 -13.80
CA TRP A 131 4.96 11.20 -13.38
C TRP A 131 5.32 10.34 -12.15
N ALA A 132 4.34 9.94 -11.33
CA ALA A 132 4.55 9.09 -10.16
C ALA A 132 3.96 7.68 -10.28
N LEU A 133 3.17 7.40 -11.32
CA LEU A 133 2.50 6.12 -11.53
C LEU A 133 2.85 5.55 -12.91
N ARG A 134 3.31 4.30 -12.94
CA ARG A 134 3.70 3.60 -14.17
C ARG A 134 3.10 2.19 -14.23
N SER A 135 3.10 1.63 -15.43
CA SER A 135 2.67 0.26 -15.70
C SER A 135 3.88 -0.63 -15.98
N HIS A 136 4.02 -1.74 -15.26
CA HIS A 136 5.04 -2.75 -15.52
C HIS A 136 4.38 -4.03 -16.03
N ALA A 137 4.69 -4.46 -17.26
CA ALA A 137 4.03 -5.60 -17.89
C ALA A 137 4.32 -6.95 -17.21
N ALA A 138 5.56 -7.15 -16.73
CA ALA A 138 6.01 -8.40 -16.13
C ALA A 138 6.94 -8.17 -14.92
N ALA A 139 6.43 -7.56 -13.84
CA ALA A 139 7.22 -7.28 -12.64
C ALA A 139 7.55 -8.58 -11.89
N PRO A 140 8.82 -8.82 -11.51
CA PRO A 140 9.22 -10.02 -10.78
C PRO A 140 8.64 -10.03 -9.37
N VAL A 141 7.90 -11.08 -9.00
CA VAL A 141 7.30 -11.20 -7.66
C VAL A 141 8.38 -11.40 -6.58
N SER A 142 9.43 -12.15 -6.94
CA SER A 142 10.62 -12.39 -6.10
C SER A 142 11.78 -11.50 -6.51
N VAL A 143 11.60 -10.17 -6.40
CA VAL A 143 12.58 -9.15 -6.87
C VAL A 143 14.03 -9.43 -6.44
N TYR A 144 14.26 -9.81 -5.18
CA TYR A 144 15.62 -10.05 -4.65
C TYR A 144 16.06 -11.52 -4.72
N GLY A 145 15.18 -12.44 -5.12
CA GLY A 145 15.40 -13.88 -4.99
C GLY A 145 15.60 -14.60 -6.32
N GLY A 146 15.77 -13.88 -7.43
CA GLY A 146 16.01 -14.45 -8.76
C GLY A 146 14.85 -15.31 -9.30
N GLY A 147 13.65 -15.17 -8.75
CA GLY A 147 12.50 -15.97 -9.17
C GLY A 147 11.98 -15.54 -10.54
N ARG A 148 11.64 -16.50 -11.41
CA ARG A 148 11.11 -16.25 -12.76
C ARG A 148 9.63 -15.87 -12.79
N PHE A 149 8.92 -15.96 -11.67
CA PHE A 149 7.49 -15.66 -11.61
C PHE A 149 7.26 -14.15 -11.66
N THR A 150 6.56 -13.71 -12.71
CA THR A 150 6.24 -12.31 -12.97
C THR A 150 4.74 -12.08 -13.05
N ARG A 151 4.33 -10.84 -12.78
CA ARG A 151 2.94 -10.38 -12.95
C ARG A 151 2.91 -8.94 -13.46
N PRO A 152 1.87 -8.53 -14.21
CA PRO A 152 1.59 -7.12 -14.42
C PRO A 152 1.51 -6.39 -13.08
N ALA A 153 1.99 -5.16 -13.02
CA ALA A 153 1.95 -4.36 -11.79
C ALA A 153 1.72 -2.88 -12.07
N LEU A 154 0.97 -2.24 -11.17
CA LEU A 154 1.06 -0.79 -10.97
C LEU A 154 2.33 -0.50 -10.17
N VAL A 155 3.11 0.47 -10.63
CA VAL A 155 4.36 0.90 -9.99
C VAL A 155 4.23 2.36 -9.58
N CYS A 156 4.34 2.62 -8.28
CA CYS A 156 4.32 3.97 -7.72
C CYS A 156 5.74 4.39 -7.33
N ALA A 157 6.24 5.50 -7.86
CA ALA A 157 7.56 6.04 -7.47
C ALA A 157 7.52 6.56 -6.03
N VAL A 158 8.46 6.10 -5.22
CA VAL A 158 8.64 6.57 -3.84
C VAL A 158 9.92 7.39 -3.78
N ARG A 159 9.77 8.67 -3.46
CA ARG A 159 10.87 9.63 -3.41
C ARG A 159 11.17 10.04 -1.98
N SER A 160 12.45 10.23 -1.65
CA SER A 160 12.90 10.77 -0.36
C SER A 160 12.49 12.24 -0.18
N ALA A 161 12.83 12.82 0.98
CA ALA A 161 12.66 14.26 1.22
C ALA A 161 13.42 15.10 0.16
N ASP A 162 14.63 14.68 -0.21
CA ASP A 162 15.50 15.30 -1.22
C ASP A 162 15.10 14.99 -2.67
N ASP A 163 13.88 14.50 -2.90
CA ASP A 163 13.32 14.14 -4.21
C ASP A 163 14.05 13.02 -4.97
N LEU A 164 14.91 12.25 -4.29
CA LEU A 164 15.58 11.10 -4.90
C LEU A 164 14.63 9.90 -4.96
N LEU A 165 14.58 9.21 -6.11
CA LEU A 165 13.90 7.91 -6.20
C LEU A 165 14.66 6.89 -5.35
N THR A 166 14.07 6.44 -4.25
CA THR A 166 14.71 5.48 -3.33
C THR A 166 13.98 4.15 -3.27
N ALA A 167 12.71 4.13 -3.67
CA ALA A 167 11.86 2.95 -3.65
C ALA A 167 10.77 3.01 -4.74
N VAL A 168 10.11 1.87 -4.96
CA VAL A 168 8.83 1.78 -5.67
C VAL A 168 7.85 0.97 -4.83
N GLU A 169 6.57 1.34 -4.86
CA GLU A 169 5.49 0.48 -4.40
C GLU A 169 4.88 -0.24 -5.59
N LEU A 170 4.94 -1.58 -5.56
CA LEU A 170 4.31 -2.44 -6.55
C LEU A 170 2.94 -2.87 -6.04
N THR A 171 1.92 -2.79 -6.89
CA THR A 171 0.68 -3.56 -6.74
C THR A 171 0.60 -4.56 -7.87
N TYR A 172 0.74 -5.85 -7.58
CA TYR A 172 0.65 -6.94 -8.55
C TYR A 172 -0.79 -7.22 -8.95
N LEU A 173 -1.00 -7.39 -10.25
CA LEU A 173 -2.31 -7.45 -10.88
C LEU A 173 -2.45 -8.73 -11.72
N THR A 174 -3.70 -9.12 -11.95
CA THR A 174 -4.08 -10.04 -13.02
C THR A 174 -4.00 -9.31 -14.36
N THR A 175 -4.01 -10.04 -15.47
CA THR A 175 -4.12 -9.44 -16.82
C THR A 175 -5.40 -8.63 -17.00
N ALA A 176 -6.47 -8.98 -16.28
CA ALA A 176 -7.72 -8.23 -16.24
C ALA A 176 -7.63 -6.90 -15.45
N GLY A 177 -6.56 -6.68 -14.68
CA GLY A 177 -6.40 -5.47 -13.86
C GLY A 177 -7.03 -5.56 -12.46
N ALA A 178 -7.33 -6.77 -11.99
CA ALA A 178 -7.68 -7.00 -10.59
C ALA A 178 -6.43 -7.26 -9.75
N ARG A 179 -6.48 -7.03 -8.43
CA ARG A 179 -5.36 -7.35 -7.54
C ARG A 179 -5.07 -8.86 -7.58
N CYS A 180 -3.82 -9.25 -7.74
CA CYS A 180 -3.45 -10.67 -7.91
C CYS A 180 -3.47 -11.43 -6.58
N ALA A 181 -4.55 -12.17 -6.30
CA ALA A 181 -4.72 -12.93 -5.06
C ALA A 181 -3.71 -14.08 -4.88
N VAL A 182 -3.17 -14.63 -5.98
CA VAL A 182 -2.15 -15.71 -5.95
C VAL A 182 -0.81 -15.19 -5.41
N VAL A 183 -0.55 -13.89 -5.50
CA VAL A 183 0.63 -13.27 -4.89
C VAL A 183 0.33 -13.00 -3.42
N ARG A 184 1.01 -13.72 -2.52
CA ARG A 184 0.83 -13.60 -1.06
C ARG A 184 0.88 -12.16 -0.54
N THR A 185 1.75 -11.34 -1.12
CA THR A 185 1.91 -9.93 -0.76
C THR A 185 1.67 -9.09 -2.01
N PRO A 186 0.40 -8.83 -2.37
CA PRO A 186 0.05 -8.25 -3.66
C PRO A 186 0.41 -6.77 -3.74
N ARG A 187 0.61 -6.09 -2.60
CA ARG A 187 1.21 -4.75 -2.53
C ARG A 187 2.54 -4.84 -1.79
N LYS A 188 3.63 -4.36 -2.38
CA LYS A 188 4.98 -4.52 -1.85
C LYS A 188 5.88 -3.34 -2.20
N ALA A 189 6.54 -2.78 -1.19
CA ALA A 189 7.59 -1.79 -1.39
C ALA A 189 8.95 -2.46 -1.68
N ILE A 190 9.64 -1.97 -2.71
CA ILE A 190 10.98 -2.38 -3.15
C ILE A 190 11.90 -1.17 -3.07
N GLY A 191 13.16 -1.34 -2.66
CA GLY A 191 14.07 -0.23 -2.39
C GLY A 191 14.14 0.15 -0.92
N VAL A 192 14.53 1.40 -0.65
CA VAL A 192 14.72 1.96 0.68
C VAL A 192 13.69 3.07 0.91
N LEU A 193 13.00 3.04 2.05
CA LEU A 193 12.02 4.04 2.44
C LEU A 193 12.59 4.82 3.63
N PRO A 194 13.45 5.83 3.40
CA PRO A 194 13.85 6.73 4.47
C PRO A 194 12.62 7.48 5.02
N PRO A 195 12.64 7.91 6.29
CA PRO A 195 11.59 8.76 6.84
C PRO A 195 11.35 10.00 5.95
N GLY A 196 10.10 10.41 5.81
CA GLY A 196 9.73 11.54 4.95
C GLY A 196 9.55 11.17 3.48
N SER A 197 9.74 9.90 3.10
CA SER A 197 9.47 9.45 1.74
C SER A 197 8.00 9.56 1.37
N ALA A 198 7.70 9.81 0.10
CA ALA A 198 6.33 9.88 -0.38
C ALA A 198 6.19 9.44 -1.84
N VAL A 199 5.01 8.96 -2.20
CA VAL A 199 4.55 8.97 -3.60
C VAL A 199 3.95 10.35 -3.84
N ARG A 200 4.66 11.18 -4.58
CA ARG A 200 4.27 12.56 -4.86
C ARG A 200 3.35 12.57 -6.09
N LEU A 201 2.04 12.71 -5.94
CA LEU A 201 1.10 12.60 -7.08
C LEU A 201 0.93 13.93 -7.82
N ALA A 202 1.26 15.04 -7.17
CA ALA A 202 1.31 16.38 -7.74
C ALA A 202 2.52 17.15 -7.18
N PRO A 203 3.03 18.17 -7.90
CA PRO A 203 4.06 19.06 -7.36
C PRO A 203 3.63 19.64 -6.01
N ALA A 204 4.60 19.92 -5.13
CA ALA A 204 4.32 20.60 -3.89
C ALA A 204 3.75 22.00 -4.15
N ALA A 205 2.83 22.44 -3.30
CA ALA A 205 2.26 23.78 -3.31
C ALA A 205 2.16 24.32 -1.88
N ALA A 206 1.79 25.60 -1.72
CA ALA A 206 1.64 26.21 -0.39
C ALA A 206 0.61 25.47 0.50
N THR A 207 -0.41 24.86 -0.11
CA THR A 207 -1.35 23.96 0.55
C THR A 207 -1.20 22.57 -0.05
N LEU A 208 -0.93 21.57 0.80
CA LEU A 208 -0.71 20.19 0.36
C LEU A 208 -1.66 19.23 1.06
N LEU A 209 -2.17 18.25 0.34
CA LEU A 209 -2.90 17.13 0.90
C LEU A 209 -1.95 15.96 1.14
N VAL A 210 -2.09 15.27 2.27
CA VAL A 210 -1.37 14.01 2.53
C VAL A 210 -2.32 12.94 3.03
N ALA A 211 -2.09 11.70 2.61
CA ALA A 211 -2.80 10.52 3.13
C ALA A 211 -1.84 9.34 3.26
N GLU A 212 -2.30 8.23 3.85
CA GLU A 212 -1.50 7.00 3.92
C GLU A 212 -1.39 6.33 2.54
N GLY A 213 -2.51 5.95 1.93
CA GLY A 213 -2.54 5.21 0.68
C GLY A 213 -2.54 6.07 -0.58
N VAL A 214 -2.00 5.53 -1.68
CA VAL A 214 -2.02 6.19 -3.01
C VAL A 214 -3.45 6.49 -3.47
N PHE A 215 -4.36 5.51 -3.37
CA PHE A 215 -5.74 5.71 -3.82
C PHE A 215 -6.58 6.55 -2.86
N THR A 216 -6.35 6.44 -1.54
CA THR A 216 -6.92 7.39 -0.56
C THR A 216 -6.52 8.81 -0.92
N THR A 217 -5.24 9.04 -1.19
CA THR A 217 -4.72 10.35 -1.58
C THR A 217 -5.38 10.85 -2.86
N LEU A 218 -5.43 10.03 -3.93
CA LEU A 218 -6.07 10.42 -5.20
C LEU A 218 -7.55 10.80 -5.03
N SER A 219 -8.32 10.01 -4.26
CA SER A 219 -9.73 10.33 -3.99
C SER A 219 -9.90 11.59 -3.15
N ALA A 220 -9.03 11.81 -2.16
CA ALA A 220 -9.06 13.01 -1.36
C ALA A 220 -8.64 14.25 -2.17
N MET A 221 -7.65 14.13 -3.07
CA MET A 221 -7.28 15.19 -4.01
C MET A 221 -8.49 15.59 -4.86
N ALA A 222 -9.21 14.63 -5.44
CA ALA A 222 -10.40 14.90 -6.24
C ALA A 222 -11.54 15.54 -5.41
N ARG A 223 -11.63 15.20 -4.12
CA ARG A 223 -12.64 15.76 -3.21
C ARG A 223 -12.34 17.18 -2.75
N PHE A 224 -11.07 17.48 -2.50
CA PHE A 224 -10.64 18.74 -1.88
C PHE A 224 -9.99 19.71 -2.87
N ASP A 225 -9.77 19.29 -4.10
CA ASP A 225 -9.09 20.04 -5.16
C ASP A 225 -7.72 20.57 -4.70
N LEU A 226 -6.89 19.65 -4.16
CA LEU A 226 -5.56 19.94 -3.64
C LEU A 226 -4.52 19.01 -4.25
N PRO A 227 -3.26 19.48 -4.45
CA PRO A 227 -2.16 18.58 -4.79
C PRO A 227 -1.88 17.64 -3.61
N GLY A 228 -1.61 16.36 -3.90
CA GLY A 228 -1.57 15.32 -2.85
C GLY A 228 -0.39 14.38 -2.91
N TRP A 229 0.15 14.00 -1.75
CA TRP A 229 1.24 13.04 -1.58
C TRP A 229 0.80 11.87 -0.68
N ALA A 230 1.10 10.64 -1.10
CA ALA A 230 0.84 9.44 -0.31
C ALA A 230 2.07 9.05 0.51
N LEU A 231 1.87 8.81 1.81
CA LEU A 231 2.95 8.57 2.78
C LEU A 231 3.19 7.09 3.07
N LEU A 232 2.46 6.19 2.42
CA LEU A 232 2.65 4.73 2.33
C LEU A 232 2.44 3.91 3.61
N SER A 233 2.53 4.51 4.79
CA SER A 233 2.27 3.83 6.06
C SER A 233 1.99 4.82 7.17
N THR A 234 1.22 4.39 8.16
CA THR A 234 1.03 5.13 9.43
C THR A 234 2.36 5.50 10.11
N ARG A 235 3.34 4.59 10.11
CA ARG A 235 4.68 4.86 10.66
C ARG A 235 5.37 6.05 9.99
N ASN A 236 5.34 6.11 8.66
CA ASN A 236 5.96 7.20 7.92
C ASN A 236 5.11 8.48 8.03
N LEU A 237 3.78 8.36 8.01
CA LEU A 237 2.85 9.47 8.23
C LEU A 237 3.16 10.22 9.53
N ARG A 238 3.42 9.51 10.65
CA ARG A 238 3.79 10.10 11.95
C ARG A 238 5.13 10.85 11.97
N ARG A 239 6.01 10.58 11.00
CA ARG A 239 7.40 11.10 10.95
C ARG A 239 7.64 12.07 9.80
N TRP A 240 6.67 12.23 8.91
CA TRP A 240 6.82 13.04 7.72
C TRP A 240 6.88 14.53 8.09
N THR A 241 7.74 15.26 7.39
CA THR A 241 7.85 16.71 7.46
C THR A 241 7.61 17.30 6.08
N PRO A 242 6.96 18.47 6.00
CA PRO A 242 6.63 19.07 4.71
C PRO A 242 7.88 19.57 3.97
N PRO A 243 7.89 19.54 2.62
CA PRO A 243 8.93 20.18 1.85
C PRO A 243 8.87 21.72 2.02
N PRO A 244 9.97 22.44 1.70
CA PRO A 244 9.99 23.89 1.75
C PRO A 244 8.84 24.53 0.96
N GLY A 245 8.27 25.61 1.50
CA GLY A 245 7.20 26.39 0.87
C GLY A 245 5.77 25.94 1.21
N VAL A 246 5.58 24.75 1.80
CA VAL A 246 4.27 24.31 2.31
C VAL A 246 3.95 25.04 3.61
N ARG A 247 2.78 25.68 3.66
CA ARG A 247 2.28 26.46 4.80
C ARG A 247 1.04 25.84 5.45
N ARG A 248 0.27 25.07 4.68
CA ARG A 248 -0.91 24.33 5.16
C ARG A 248 -0.91 22.90 4.67
N VAL A 249 -1.30 21.98 5.54
CA VAL A 249 -1.45 20.56 5.23
C VAL A 249 -2.85 20.07 5.60
N LEU A 250 -3.55 19.49 4.63
CA LEU A 250 -4.76 18.72 4.88
C LEU A 250 -4.38 17.23 4.99
N ILE A 251 -4.62 16.63 6.14
CA ILE A 251 -4.37 15.21 6.40
C ILE A 251 -5.68 14.46 6.14
N ALA A 252 -5.73 13.77 5.00
CA ALA A 252 -6.81 12.87 4.65
C ALA A 252 -6.60 11.55 5.40
N ALA A 253 -7.20 11.44 6.59
CA ALA A 253 -6.99 10.32 7.50
C ALA A 253 -7.93 9.15 7.17
N ASP A 254 -7.37 7.94 7.22
CA ASP A 254 -8.16 6.71 7.24
C ASP A 254 -8.81 6.58 8.62
N ARG A 255 -10.07 6.10 8.65
CA ARG A 255 -10.80 5.86 9.89
C ARG A 255 -10.23 4.66 10.64
N GLY A 256 -10.34 4.73 11.96
CA GLY A 256 -9.87 3.67 12.86
C GLY A 256 -8.69 4.12 13.71
N ALA A 257 -8.45 3.36 14.78
CA ALA A 257 -7.55 3.78 15.86
C ALA A 257 -6.14 4.15 15.38
N ASP A 258 -5.52 3.35 14.50
CA ASP A 258 -4.16 3.63 14.03
C ASP A 258 -4.09 4.82 13.06
N GLY A 259 -5.02 4.90 12.10
CA GLY A 259 -5.08 5.97 11.11
C GLY A 259 -5.30 7.33 11.77
N GLU A 260 -6.29 7.43 12.65
CA GLU A 260 -6.63 8.67 13.37
C GLU A 260 -5.53 9.10 14.35
N ALA A 261 -4.96 8.16 15.12
CA ALA A 261 -3.84 8.46 16.02
C ALA A 261 -2.60 8.93 15.26
N SER A 262 -2.34 8.36 14.08
CA SER A 262 -1.24 8.75 13.21
C SER A 262 -1.45 10.15 12.64
N ALA A 263 -2.66 10.45 12.16
CA ALA A 263 -3.02 11.78 11.67
C ALA A 263 -2.91 12.85 12.77
N ALA A 264 -3.38 12.54 13.98
CA ALA A 264 -3.24 13.42 15.15
C ALA A 264 -1.76 13.68 15.50
N THR A 265 -0.92 12.66 15.41
CA THR A 265 0.53 12.78 15.63
C THR A 265 1.19 13.67 14.59
N LEU A 266 0.87 13.46 13.30
CA LEU A 266 1.37 14.30 12.22
C LEU A 266 0.91 15.76 12.40
N ARG A 267 -0.37 15.99 12.70
CA ARG A 267 -0.90 17.34 12.97
C ARG A 267 -0.12 18.06 14.06
N ARG A 268 0.14 17.40 15.20
CA ARG A 268 0.96 17.97 16.28
C ARG A 268 2.39 18.28 15.83
N GLY A 269 2.98 17.43 14.98
CA GLY A 269 4.28 17.68 14.37
C GLY A 269 4.29 18.94 13.51
N LEU A 270 3.31 19.09 12.62
CA LEU A 270 3.18 20.21 11.70
C LEU A 270 2.96 21.55 12.43
N LEU A 271 2.09 21.57 13.44
CA LEU A 271 1.84 22.78 14.23
C LEU A 271 3.09 23.27 14.96
N ARG A 272 3.94 22.36 15.45
CA ARG A 272 5.24 22.72 16.06
C ARG A 272 6.23 23.31 15.05
N LEU A 273 6.06 23.03 13.77
CA LEU A 273 6.85 23.60 12.67
C LEU A 273 6.24 24.90 12.12
N GLY A 274 5.16 25.41 12.73
CA GLY A 274 4.46 26.60 12.24
C GLY A 274 3.63 26.36 10.97
N VAL A 275 3.31 25.10 10.66
CA VAL A 275 2.50 24.71 9.49
C VAL A 275 1.07 24.47 9.93
N GLU A 276 0.10 25.14 9.29
CA GLU A 276 -1.32 24.92 9.53
C GLU A 276 -1.69 23.47 9.18
N ALA A 277 -2.45 22.81 10.05
CA ALA A 277 -2.77 21.40 9.85
C ALA A 277 -4.20 21.04 10.25
N GLU A 278 -4.90 20.39 9.33
CA GLU A 278 -6.30 20.00 9.44
C GLU A 278 -6.45 18.50 9.14
N ILE A 279 -7.25 17.79 9.94
CA ILE A 279 -7.53 16.37 9.72
C ILE A 279 -8.93 16.23 9.15
N ARG A 280 -9.07 15.45 8.08
CA ARG A 280 -10.36 15.11 7.48
C ARG A 280 -10.46 13.60 7.28
N CYS A 281 -11.43 12.99 7.96
CA CYS A 281 -11.82 11.60 7.74
C CYS A 281 -12.97 11.54 6.73
N PRO A 282 -13.11 10.43 5.97
CA PRO A 282 -14.30 10.20 5.15
C PRO A 282 -15.56 10.10 6.03
N PRO A 283 -16.79 10.12 5.48
CA PRO A 283 -18.01 9.92 6.27
C PRO A 283 -18.00 8.61 7.07
N PRO A 284 -18.77 8.48 8.18
CA PRO A 284 -18.66 7.37 9.14
C PRO A 284 -18.77 5.95 8.55
N ALA A 285 -19.47 5.77 7.44
CA ALA A 285 -19.67 4.46 6.81
C ALA A 285 -18.45 3.94 6.02
N PHE A 286 -17.37 4.73 5.89
CA PHE A 286 -16.25 4.42 5.00
C PHE A 286 -14.93 4.39 5.74
N GLY A 287 -14.11 3.36 5.50
CA GLY A 287 -12.80 3.22 6.13
C GLY A 287 -11.79 4.25 5.62
N ASP A 288 -11.81 4.53 4.32
CA ASP A 288 -10.92 5.51 3.69
C ASP A 288 -11.66 6.40 2.67
N TRP A 289 -10.97 7.43 2.17
CA TRP A 289 -11.52 8.34 1.15
C TRP A 289 -11.78 7.66 -0.19
N ASN A 290 -11.10 6.55 -0.49
CA ASN A 290 -11.27 5.85 -1.76
C ASN A 290 -12.52 4.97 -1.75
N ASP A 291 -12.84 4.33 -0.63
CA ASP A 291 -14.08 3.59 -0.43
C ASP A 291 -15.29 4.53 -0.54
N TRP A 292 -15.20 5.72 0.09
CA TRP A 292 -16.23 6.76 -0.05
C TRP A 292 -16.40 7.21 -1.51
N TRP A 293 -15.30 7.45 -2.20
CA TRP A 293 -15.30 7.91 -3.59
C TRP A 293 -15.90 6.87 -4.55
N ILE A 294 -15.55 5.59 -4.40
CA ILE A 294 -16.08 4.50 -5.22
C ILE A 294 -17.60 4.38 -5.01
N ALA A 295 -18.06 4.40 -3.75
CA ALA A 295 -19.47 4.31 -3.42
C ALA A 295 -20.30 5.44 -4.06
N GLY A 296 -19.78 6.68 -4.03
CA GLY A 296 -20.43 7.81 -4.70
C GLY A 296 -20.58 7.61 -6.21
N ARG A 297 -19.52 7.14 -6.88
CA ARG A 297 -19.56 6.86 -8.32
C ARG A 297 -20.50 5.74 -8.70
N ASP A 298 -20.58 4.70 -7.88
CA ASP A 298 -21.49 3.57 -8.13
C ASP A 298 -22.94 4.01 -7.98
N ALA A 299 -23.25 4.85 -6.98
CA ALA A 299 -24.57 5.45 -6.82
C ALA A 299 -24.96 6.34 -8.01
N GLU A 300 -24.05 7.18 -8.50
CA GLU A 300 -24.28 8.00 -9.69
C GLU A 300 -24.52 7.15 -10.95
N ARG A 301 -23.75 6.08 -11.14
CA ARG A 301 -23.93 5.15 -12.26
C ARG A 301 -25.27 4.42 -12.19
N ALA A 302 -25.67 3.97 -11.01
CA ALA A 302 -26.97 3.35 -10.78
C ALA A 302 -28.12 4.34 -11.05
N GLY A 303 -28.01 5.58 -10.58
CA GLY A 303 -28.98 6.65 -10.82
C GLY A 303 -29.09 7.07 -12.30
N ARG A 304 -28.01 6.99 -13.07
CA ARG A 304 -28.05 7.20 -14.53
C ARG A 304 -28.69 6.03 -15.27
N ARG A 305 -28.50 4.79 -14.79
CA ARG A 305 -29.14 3.59 -15.37
C ARG A 305 -30.63 3.53 -15.08
N SER A 306 -31.07 3.97 -13.90
CA SER A 306 -32.50 4.04 -13.56
C SER A 306 -33.24 5.18 -14.27
N LYS A 307 -32.52 6.20 -14.75
CA LYS A 307 -33.05 7.28 -15.61
C LYS A 307 -32.90 7.00 -17.11
N GLY A 308 -32.79 5.73 -17.53
CA GLY A 308 -32.84 5.31 -18.94
C GLY A 308 -34.10 5.84 -19.65
N PRO A 309 -34.08 5.99 -20.99
CA PRO A 309 -34.96 6.91 -21.70
C PRO A 309 -36.43 6.58 -21.48
N VAL A 310 -37.13 7.47 -20.78
CA VAL A 310 -38.59 7.52 -20.77
C VAL A 310 -39.01 8.13 -22.11
N GLY A 311 -39.59 7.31 -22.99
CA GLY A 311 -40.43 7.77 -24.09
C GLY A 311 -39.80 7.75 -25.48
N CYS A 312 -40.08 6.68 -26.22
CA CYS A 312 -40.64 6.76 -27.57
C CYS A 312 -41.60 5.56 -27.72
N ALA A 313 -42.73 5.64 -27.01
CA ALA A 313 -43.87 4.80 -27.35
C ALA A 313 -44.32 5.21 -28.75
N ARG A 314 -44.19 4.27 -29.69
CA ARG A 314 -44.72 4.40 -31.05
C ARG A 314 -46.22 4.58 -30.94
N GLY A 315 -46.72 5.78 -31.26
CA GLY A 315 -48.11 5.96 -31.64
C GLY A 315 -48.31 5.28 -32.99
N GLN A 316 -48.80 4.05 -32.98
CA GLN A 316 -49.61 3.51 -34.07
C GLN A 316 -51.05 3.72 -33.63
N ASP A 317 -51.78 4.55 -34.37
CA ASP A 317 -53.18 4.31 -34.71
C ASP A 317 -53.55 5.30 -35.83
N ASP A 318 -53.47 4.78 -37.04
CA ASP A 318 -53.89 5.42 -38.28
C ASP A 318 -55.12 4.64 -38.77
N PRO A 319 -56.36 5.11 -38.57
CA PRO A 319 -57.52 4.44 -39.13
C PRO A 319 -57.76 4.94 -40.55
N ARG A 320 -57.36 4.12 -41.54
CA ARG A 320 -57.89 4.25 -42.90
C ARG A 320 -59.31 3.71 -42.97
N SER A 321 -60.27 4.60 -43.12
CA SER A 321 -61.49 4.44 -43.93
C SER A 321 -61.55 5.68 -44.83
N GLY A 322 -61.81 5.66 -46.13
CA GLY A 322 -62.63 4.75 -46.91
C GLY A 322 -63.85 5.54 -47.42
N ALA A 323 -63.79 5.91 -48.71
CA ALA A 323 -64.87 6.33 -49.62
C ALA A 323 -65.38 7.80 -49.61
N GLY A 324 -65.32 8.40 -50.80
CA GLY A 324 -66.01 9.63 -51.19
C GLY A 324 -65.69 10.02 -52.64
N ALA A 325 -66.64 9.70 -53.54
CA ALA A 325 -66.70 9.91 -55.00
C ALA A 325 -65.99 8.89 -55.90
#